data_AF-A0A7X5FDA6-F1
#
_entry.id   AF-A0A7X5FDA6-F1
#
_cell.length_a   1.000
_cell.length_b   1.000
_cell.length_c   1.000
_cell.angle_alpha   90.00
_cell.angle_beta   90.00
_cell.angle_gamma   90.00
#
_symmetry.space_group_name_H-M   'P 1'
#
loop_
_entity.id
_entity.type
_entity.pdbx_description
1 polymer ?
#
loop_
_entity_poly.entity_id
_entity_poly.type
_entity_poly.pdbx_seq_one_letter_code
_entity_poly.pdbx_strand_id
1 'polypeptide(L)'
;MKQKEALKVLKMGNNVFLTGPAGSGKTHVLNEYITFLKEHGVGVAVTASTGIAATHLKGVTIHSWSGIGIKDHLTDYDLDNLEQKQYLWKRFENTQVLIIDEISILSSKTLDCVDKVLKNFKRNELPFGGLQVVFSGDFFQLPPIEKKRVQDENVIYYDEEDVSTTPFAFKAKSWKDADLKMCYLSEQFRQNDDQLVEILSEIRKGAFSEKNKKLLQSRIVDSQDETITKLYTHNLNVDNFNIKKLQALDSESKTYELKSKGKDVLVEALKRGSLVTEKIEIRKGALVMFVKNNPLVGYVNGTVGEVIDFEDGFPVVKTKEGKRFVATPQTWSIEDGSKIIAEMTQVPLKLAWAVTIHKSQGMTLDKAVIDLSKSFVEGQGYVALSRVKSLDGLYLLGFNHTALQVHNEIINLDKEIREISDILYEEIKQIEEEDFIERHESFFDRVGAKKFKVLNDKGKKLSTHEITLKFIKEKKSLEEIIDERELKLATIVSHIEKLLETGLLTKKDILYLKPDTNEFNEMLEEVKSQVSKMKKQKKEIKLSPIFKALGGVYTFEDIKFALLFN
;
A
#
# COMPACT_ATOMS: atom_id res chain seq x y z
N MET A 1 10.39 -16.71 0.96
CA MET A 1 9.45 -16.48 2.09
C MET A 1 8.04 -16.15 1.59
N LYS A 2 7.00 -16.19 2.45
CA LYS A 2 5.64 -15.76 2.10
C LYS A 2 5.37 -14.33 2.59
N GLN A 3 4.18 -13.83 2.23
CA GLN A 3 3.74 -12.46 2.53
C GLN A 3 3.68 -12.16 4.04
N LYS A 4 3.29 -13.14 4.87
CA LYS A 4 3.17 -12.99 6.32
C LYS A 4 4.52 -12.78 7.00
N GLU A 5 5.55 -13.51 6.58
CA GLU A 5 6.89 -13.36 7.16
C GLU A 5 7.52 -12.03 6.74
N ALA A 6 7.36 -11.61 5.48
CA ALA A 6 7.79 -10.29 5.04
C ALA A 6 7.12 -9.17 5.86
N LEU A 7 5.82 -9.31 6.17
CA LEU A 7 5.11 -8.35 7.01
C LEU A 7 5.64 -8.32 8.46
N LYS A 8 6.06 -9.47 9.03
CA LYS A 8 6.72 -9.49 10.35
C LYS A 8 8.03 -8.70 10.32
N VAL A 9 8.87 -8.89 9.30
CA VAL A 9 10.14 -8.15 9.14
C VAL A 9 9.91 -6.64 9.10
N LEU A 10 8.91 -6.20 8.32
CA LEU A 10 8.50 -4.80 8.21
C LEU A 10 8.01 -4.23 9.54
N LYS A 11 7.19 -4.99 10.28
CA LYS A 11 6.63 -4.59 11.57
C LYS A 11 7.69 -4.45 12.67
N MET A 12 8.81 -5.16 12.58
CA MET A 12 9.95 -4.98 13.49
C MET A 12 10.80 -3.73 13.18
N GLY A 13 10.39 -2.89 12.21
CA GLY A 13 11.07 -1.63 11.92
C GLY A 13 12.36 -1.76 11.11
N ASN A 14 12.60 -2.91 10.49
CA ASN A 14 13.76 -3.14 9.62
C ASN A 14 13.63 -2.35 8.32
N ASN A 15 14.77 -1.91 7.78
CA ASN A 15 14.85 -1.49 6.38
C ASN A 15 14.71 -2.73 5.50
N VAL A 16 13.87 -2.68 4.47
CA VAL A 16 13.50 -3.88 3.70
C VAL A 16 13.61 -3.61 2.21
N PHE A 17 14.19 -4.57 1.48
CA PHE A 17 13.93 -4.72 0.06
C PHE A 17 12.96 -5.89 -0.17
N LEU A 18 11.73 -5.56 -0.56
CA LEU A 18 10.67 -6.51 -0.89
C LEU A 18 10.67 -6.79 -2.40
N THR A 19 11.04 -8.00 -2.77
CA THR A 19 11.18 -8.38 -4.18
C THR A 19 10.55 -9.74 -4.47
N GLY A 20 10.53 -10.12 -5.74
CA GLY A 20 9.97 -11.36 -6.26
C GLY A 20 9.39 -11.15 -7.65
N PRO A 21 9.03 -12.23 -8.35
CA PRO A 21 8.53 -12.17 -9.71
C PRO A 21 7.26 -11.32 -9.85
N ALA A 22 6.96 -10.91 -11.08
CA ALA A 22 5.71 -10.25 -11.41
C ALA A 22 4.50 -11.08 -10.94
N GLY A 23 3.59 -10.48 -10.17
CA GLY A 23 2.43 -11.20 -9.63
C GLY A 23 2.64 -11.85 -8.26
N SER A 24 3.78 -11.63 -7.59
CA SER A 24 4.05 -12.22 -6.25
C SER A 24 3.31 -11.59 -5.07
N GLY A 25 2.53 -10.54 -5.30
CA GLY A 25 1.76 -9.85 -4.26
C GLY A 25 2.54 -8.82 -3.43
N LYS A 26 3.67 -8.29 -3.93
CA LYS A 26 4.41 -7.18 -3.29
C LYS A 26 3.51 -6.01 -2.90
N THR A 27 2.72 -5.49 -3.84
CA THR A 27 1.76 -4.40 -3.63
C THR A 27 0.70 -4.75 -2.56
N HIS A 28 0.35 -6.02 -2.38
CA HIS A 28 -0.58 -6.44 -1.32
C HIS A 28 0.05 -6.28 0.06
N VAL A 29 1.27 -6.79 0.25
CA VAL A 29 2.05 -6.63 1.49
C VAL A 29 2.25 -5.15 1.84
N LEU A 30 2.60 -4.31 0.85
CA LEU A 30 2.73 -2.87 1.08
C LEU A 30 1.43 -2.23 1.56
N ASN A 31 0.29 -2.54 0.94
CA ASN A 31 -1.00 -1.97 1.35
C ASN A 31 -1.40 -2.41 2.77
N GLU A 32 -1.15 -3.66 3.14
CA GLU A 32 -1.39 -4.15 4.51
C GLU A 32 -0.50 -3.41 5.52
N TYR A 33 0.78 -3.23 5.20
CA TYR A 33 1.71 -2.51 6.05
C TYR A 33 1.39 -1.00 6.16
N ILE A 34 1.02 -0.34 5.06
CA ILE A 34 0.60 1.06 5.07
C ILE A 34 -0.64 1.25 5.96
N THR A 35 -1.63 0.35 5.82
CA THR A 35 -2.85 0.38 6.64
C THR A 35 -2.48 0.25 8.12
N PHE A 36 -1.64 -0.72 8.44
CA PHE A 36 -1.12 -0.94 9.78
C PHE A 36 -0.44 0.30 10.36
N LEU A 37 0.47 0.95 9.63
CA LEU A 37 1.16 2.16 10.10
C LEU A 37 0.18 3.32 10.36
N LYS A 38 -0.78 3.54 9.45
CA LYS A 38 -1.81 4.59 9.59
C LYS A 38 -2.70 4.37 10.82
N GLU A 39 -3.10 3.13 11.09
CA GLU A 39 -3.91 2.78 12.28
C GLU A 39 -3.19 3.08 13.60
N HIS A 40 -1.86 3.01 13.61
CA HIS A 40 -1.01 3.28 14.78
C HIS A 40 -0.50 4.73 14.83
N GLY A 41 -0.95 5.59 13.91
CA GLY A 41 -0.56 6.99 13.86
C GLY A 41 0.87 7.24 13.42
N VAL A 42 1.51 6.25 12.77
CA VAL A 42 2.88 6.40 12.26
C VAL A 42 2.86 7.15 10.94
N GLY A 43 3.66 8.21 10.84
CA GLY A 43 3.79 8.98 9.62
C GLY A 43 4.51 8.20 8.52
N VAL A 44 3.78 7.84 7.47
CA VAL A 44 4.29 7.07 6.33
C VAL A 44 4.25 7.88 5.05
N ALA A 45 5.39 7.96 4.37
CA ALA A 45 5.52 8.49 3.03
C ALA A 45 5.39 7.35 2.02
N VAL A 46 4.28 7.33 1.28
CA VAL A 46 4.02 6.32 0.26
C VAL A 46 4.42 6.88 -1.10
N THR A 47 5.45 6.30 -1.71
CA THR A 47 6.00 6.78 -2.98
C THR A 47 6.22 5.64 -3.99
N ALA A 48 6.38 6.02 -5.26
CA ALA A 48 6.84 5.11 -6.31
C ALA A 48 7.72 5.83 -7.33
N SER A 49 8.40 5.07 -8.19
CA SER A 49 9.23 5.60 -9.27
C SER A 49 8.42 6.33 -10.36
N THR A 50 7.23 5.83 -10.68
CA THR A 50 6.31 6.41 -11.67
C THR A 50 5.00 6.84 -11.04
N GLY A 51 4.30 7.77 -11.69
CA GLY A 51 3.01 8.23 -11.17
C GLY A 51 1.94 7.14 -11.19
N ILE A 52 1.94 6.27 -12.20
CA ILE A 52 0.95 5.19 -12.31
C ILE A 52 1.07 4.28 -11.09
N ALA A 53 2.28 3.83 -10.78
CA ALA A 53 2.58 3.04 -9.59
C ALA A 53 2.23 3.78 -8.30
N ALA A 54 2.55 5.09 -8.22
CA ALA A 54 2.22 5.90 -7.05
C ALA A 54 0.72 5.96 -6.78
N THR A 55 -0.10 6.15 -7.83
CA THR A 55 -1.57 6.19 -7.67
C THR A 55 -2.16 4.86 -7.19
N HIS A 56 -1.55 3.72 -7.52
CA HIS A 56 -2.00 2.41 -7.02
C HIS A 56 -1.87 2.27 -5.51
N LEU A 57 -0.88 2.94 -4.91
CA LEU A 57 -0.66 2.98 -3.47
C LEU A 57 -1.22 4.26 -2.81
N LYS A 58 -2.00 5.07 -3.55
CA LYS A 58 -2.49 6.39 -3.11
C LYS A 58 -1.37 7.35 -2.66
N GLY A 59 -0.19 7.17 -3.24
CA GLY A 59 1.01 7.94 -2.96
C GLY A 59 1.31 8.99 -4.03
N VAL A 60 2.55 9.47 -4.01
CA VAL A 60 3.12 10.40 -5.00
C VAL A 60 4.41 9.85 -5.58
N THR A 61 4.94 10.45 -6.63
CA THR A 61 6.26 10.04 -7.12
C THR A 61 7.35 10.43 -6.12
N ILE A 62 8.40 9.60 -6.02
CA ILE A 62 9.53 9.89 -5.12
C ILE A 62 10.17 11.25 -5.43
N HIS A 63 10.26 11.61 -6.71
CA HIS A 63 10.74 12.91 -7.19
C HIS A 63 9.95 14.10 -6.65
N SER A 64 8.61 13.99 -6.64
CA SER A 64 7.72 15.05 -6.14
C SER A 64 7.72 15.11 -4.61
N TRP A 65 7.81 13.95 -3.95
CA TRP A 65 7.85 13.86 -2.51
C TRP A 65 9.16 14.42 -1.92
N SER A 66 10.30 14.07 -2.50
CA SER A 66 11.62 14.56 -2.04
C SER A 66 11.90 16.00 -2.45
N GLY A 67 11.25 16.48 -3.52
CA GLY A 67 11.44 17.84 -4.03
C GLY A 67 12.65 18.00 -4.96
N ILE A 68 13.39 16.92 -5.26
CA ILE A 68 14.59 16.95 -6.12
C ILE A 68 14.27 17.22 -7.60
N GLY A 69 13.00 17.11 -8.00
CA GLY A 69 12.59 17.29 -9.39
C GLY A 69 13.15 16.17 -10.27
N ILE A 70 13.74 16.51 -11.41
CA ILE A 70 14.36 15.55 -12.35
C ILE A 70 15.89 15.47 -12.20
N LYS A 71 16.44 16.01 -11.10
CA LYS A 71 17.88 16.04 -10.87
C LYS A 71 18.42 14.65 -10.52
N ASP A 72 19.56 14.31 -11.10
CA ASP A 72 20.37 13.13 -10.76
C ASP A 72 21.65 13.50 -10.00
N HIS A 73 21.83 14.79 -9.67
CA HIS A 73 22.87 15.28 -8.80
C HIS A 73 22.35 16.49 -8.01
N LEU A 74 22.80 16.63 -6.75
CA LEU A 74 22.49 17.77 -5.90
C LEU A 74 23.78 18.41 -5.42
N THR A 75 23.89 19.72 -5.65
CA THR A 75 24.90 20.60 -5.08
C THR A 75 24.44 21.16 -3.72
N ASP A 76 25.35 21.73 -2.94
CA ASP A 76 24.99 22.39 -1.68
C ASP A 76 23.98 23.53 -1.89
N TYR A 77 24.16 24.30 -2.97
CA TYR A 77 23.19 25.34 -3.37
C TYR A 77 21.79 24.77 -3.64
N ASP A 78 21.70 23.55 -4.20
CA ASP A 78 20.40 22.90 -4.41
C ASP A 78 19.76 22.49 -3.09
N LEU A 79 20.55 22.03 -2.12
CA LEU A 79 20.08 21.70 -0.77
C LEU A 79 19.60 22.95 -0.04
N ASP A 80 20.36 24.05 -0.08
CA ASP A 80 19.97 25.33 0.51
C ASP A 80 18.63 25.83 -0.05
N ASN A 81 18.45 25.74 -1.38
CA ASN A 81 17.18 26.10 -2.03
C ASN A 81 16.02 25.18 -1.64
N LEU A 82 16.28 23.91 -1.34
CA LEU A 82 15.27 23.02 -0.82
C LEU A 82 14.92 23.38 0.62
N GLU A 83 15.90 23.70 1.48
CA GLU A 83 15.68 24.08 2.88
C GLU A 83 14.80 25.32 3.04
N GLN A 84 14.84 26.26 2.08
CA GLN A 84 13.94 27.42 2.06
C GLN A 84 12.46 27.04 1.94
N LYS A 85 12.14 25.82 1.51
CA LYS A 85 10.77 25.33 1.33
C LYS A 85 10.22 24.74 2.63
N GLN A 86 9.59 25.59 3.45
CA GLN A 86 9.00 25.20 4.75
C GLN A 86 8.10 23.96 4.71
N TYR A 87 7.39 23.72 3.60
CA TYR A 87 6.54 22.54 3.48
C TYR A 87 7.33 21.21 3.46
N LEU A 88 8.60 21.21 3.03
CA LEU A 88 9.47 20.04 3.04
C LEU A 88 9.92 19.70 4.46
N TRP A 89 10.25 20.70 5.28
CA TRP A 89 10.54 20.51 6.72
C TRP A 89 9.40 19.79 7.41
N LYS A 90 8.19 20.34 7.33
CA LYS A 90 7.00 19.72 7.93
C LYS A 90 6.75 18.31 7.41
N ARG A 91 6.93 18.08 6.10
CA ARG A 91 6.75 16.76 5.49
C ARG A 91 7.74 15.74 6.05
N PHE A 92 9.02 16.08 6.07
CA PHE A 92 10.06 15.16 6.49
C PHE A 92 10.05 14.95 8.00
N GLU A 93 9.80 15.99 8.80
CA GLU A 93 9.62 15.88 10.26
C GLU A 93 8.55 14.84 10.63
N ASN A 94 7.39 14.92 9.98
CA ASN A 94 6.28 14.00 10.21
C ASN A 94 6.48 12.61 9.60
N THR A 95 7.48 12.39 8.76
CA THR A 95 7.73 11.08 8.15
C THR A 95 8.64 10.24 9.05
N GLN A 96 8.25 8.99 9.28
CA GLN A 96 9.01 7.97 10.02
C GLN A 96 9.33 6.74 9.16
N VAL A 97 8.47 6.45 8.18
CA VAL A 97 8.65 5.36 7.21
C VAL A 97 8.56 5.90 5.79
N LEU A 98 9.52 5.57 4.92
CA LEU A 98 9.51 5.87 3.49
C LEU A 98 9.38 4.58 2.69
N ILE A 99 8.32 4.48 1.88
CA ILE A 99 8.07 3.37 0.96
C ILE A 99 8.33 3.84 -0.47
N ILE A 100 9.12 3.10 -1.24
CA ILE A 100 9.38 3.34 -2.67
C ILE A 100 9.04 2.08 -3.47
N ASP A 101 7.90 2.08 -4.16
CA ASP A 101 7.49 0.99 -5.07
C ASP A 101 8.03 1.19 -6.50
N GLU A 102 8.09 0.09 -7.26
CA GLU A 102 8.70 0.01 -8.59
C GLU A 102 10.14 0.56 -8.62
N ILE A 103 10.96 0.18 -7.64
CA ILE A 103 12.34 0.67 -7.47
C ILE A 103 13.27 0.35 -8.67
N SER A 104 12.89 -0.59 -9.54
CA SER A 104 13.70 -1.00 -10.70
C SER A 104 13.95 0.11 -11.71
N ILE A 105 13.02 1.08 -11.81
CA ILE A 105 13.10 2.21 -12.75
C ILE A 105 13.88 3.39 -12.11
N LEU A 106 14.17 3.33 -10.80
CA LEU A 106 14.89 4.39 -10.13
C LEU A 106 16.40 4.22 -10.33
N SER A 107 17.08 5.30 -10.71
CA SER A 107 18.54 5.29 -10.84
C SER A 107 19.24 5.30 -9.47
N SER A 108 20.47 4.79 -9.42
CA SER A 108 21.33 4.90 -8.23
C SER A 108 21.51 6.34 -7.78
N LYS A 109 21.76 7.23 -8.74
CA LYS A 109 21.98 8.66 -8.52
C LYS A 109 20.78 9.34 -7.89
N THR A 110 19.57 9.03 -8.38
CA THR A 110 18.33 9.57 -7.82
C THR A 110 18.13 9.10 -6.38
N LEU A 111 18.42 7.83 -6.09
CA LEU A 111 18.30 7.29 -4.73
C LEU A 111 19.29 7.98 -3.77
N ASP A 112 20.55 8.18 -4.19
CA ASP A 112 21.54 8.92 -3.41
C ASP A 112 21.16 10.40 -3.19
N CYS A 113 20.50 11.04 -4.17
CA CYS A 113 19.96 12.38 -3.98
C CYS A 113 18.85 12.42 -2.92
N VAL A 114 17.97 11.42 -2.88
CA VAL A 114 16.92 11.31 -1.85
C VAL A 114 17.55 11.14 -0.47
N ASP A 115 18.55 10.27 -0.33
CA ASP A 115 19.30 10.07 0.91
C ASP A 115 19.92 11.38 1.41
N LYS A 116 20.64 12.09 0.53
CA LYS A 116 21.25 13.40 0.85
C LYS A 116 20.23 14.42 1.36
N VAL A 117 19.08 14.54 0.68
CA VAL A 117 18.01 15.44 1.12
C VAL A 117 17.53 15.07 2.52
N LEU A 118 17.27 13.78 2.76
CA LEU A 118 16.74 13.36 4.05
C LEU A 118 17.74 13.52 5.19
N LYS A 119 19.02 13.19 4.99
CA LYS A 119 20.08 13.43 5.98
C LYS A 119 20.18 14.90 6.35
N ASN A 120 20.16 15.76 5.32
CA ASN A 120 20.24 17.20 5.49
C ASN A 120 19.03 17.76 6.28
N PHE A 121 17.81 17.41 5.91
CA PHE A 121 16.60 17.89 6.60
C PHE A 121 16.37 17.26 7.98
N LYS A 122 16.74 15.98 8.18
CA LYS A 122 16.60 15.31 9.49
C LYS A 122 17.75 15.66 10.44
N ARG A 123 18.81 16.31 9.95
CA ARG A 123 20.06 16.57 10.67
C ARG A 123 20.63 15.28 11.30
N ASN A 124 20.59 14.21 10.51
CA ASN A 124 20.94 12.87 10.94
C ASN A 124 21.70 12.17 9.80
N GLU A 125 22.95 11.78 10.05
CA GLU A 125 23.83 11.13 9.07
C GLU A 125 23.53 9.64 8.85
N LEU A 126 22.61 9.05 9.62
CA LEU A 126 22.11 7.70 9.33
C LEU A 126 21.47 7.64 7.93
N PRO A 127 21.49 6.48 7.26
CA PRO A 127 20.83 6.29 5.98
C PRO A 127 19.40 6.83 6.00
N PHE A 128 19.06 7.60 4.96
CA PHE A 128 17.78 8.26 4.77
C PHE A 128 17.33 9.12 5.96
N GLY A 129 18.28 9.72 6.70
CA GLY A 129 18.00 10.54 7.87
C GLY A 129 17.45 9.75 9.06
N GLY A 130 17.71 8.44 9.11
CA GLY A 130 17.22 7.54 10.16
C GLY A 130 15.78 7.06 9.98
N LEU A 131 15.15 7.34 8.82
CA LEU A 131 13.86 6.76 8.49
C LEU A 131 13.96 5.25 8.30
N GLN A 132 12.89 4.53 8.61
CA GLN A 132 12.73 3.20 8.06
C GLN A 132 12.47 3.32 6.56
N VAL A 133 13.24 2.59 5.74
CA VAL A 133 13.04 2.54 4.29
C VAL A 133 12.57 1.18 3.82
N VAL A 134 11.55 1.18 2.95
CA VAL A 134 11.01 -0.02 2.32
C VAL A 134 11.04 0.16 0.82
N PHE A 135 11.93 -0.57 0.15
CA PHE A 135 11.99 -0.64 -1.30
C PHE A 135 11.17 -1.83 -1.79
N SER A 136 10.40 -1.63 -2.84
CA SER A 136 9.63 -2.70 -3.50
C SER A 136 9.84 -2.63 -5.00
N GLY A 137 10.01 -3.79 -5.63
CA GLY A 137 10.13 -3.87 -7.08
C GLY A 137 10.67 -5.21 -7.56
N ASP A 138 11.05 -5.26 -8.83
CA ASP A 138 11.62 -6.44 -9.47
C ASP A 138 12.58 -5.98 -10.57
N PHE A 139 13.89 -6.15 -10.36
CA PHE A 139 14.90 -5.64 -11.29
C PHE A 139 14.96 -6.38 -12.64
N PHE A 140 14.23 -7.50 -12.81
CA PHE A 140 14.02 -8.12 -14.13
C PHE A 140 13.00 -7.38 -14.99
N GLN A 141 12.24 -6.45 -14.39
CA GLN A 141 11.36 -5.57 -15.14
C GLN A 141 12.19 -4.46 -15.81
N LEU A 142 11.53 -3.36 -16.19
CA LEU A 142 12.20 -2.28 -16.90
C LEU A 142 13.29 -1.63 -16.02
N PRO A 143 14.49 -1.39 -16.59
CA PRO A 143 15.56 -0.66 -15.92
C PRO A 143 15.24 0.84 -15.85
N PRO A 144 16.11 1.64 -15.19
CA PRO A 144 16.02 3.09 -15.27
C PRO A 144 16.03 3.57 -16.72
N ILE A 145 15.37 4.70 -17.00
CA ILE A 145 15.33 5.28 -18.35
C ILE A 145 16.19 6.52 -18.36
N GLU A 146 17.21 6.54 -19.21
CA GLU A 146 18.03 7.71 -19.48
C GLU A 146 17.33 8.55 -20.56
N LYS A 147 17.02 9.81 -20.28
CA LYS A 147 16.55 10.75 -21.31
C LYS A 147 17.75 11.49 -21.86
N LYS A 148 18.25 11.14 -23.05
CA LYS A 148 19.09 12.09 -23.79
C LYS A 148 18.20 13.27 -24.20
N ARG A 149 18.44 14.44 -23.61
CA ARG A 149 17.88 15.70 -24.13
C ARG A 149 18.57 15.97 -25.47
N VAL A 150 17.95 15.58 -26.57
CA VAL A 150 18.22 16.23 -27.85
C VAL A 150 17.62 17.63 -27.74
N GLN A 151 18.46 18.66 -27.81
CA GLN A 151 18.02 20.05 -27.91
C GLN A 151 17.37 20.23 -29.28
N ASP A 152 16.08 19.91 -29.40
CA ASP A 152 15.24 20.51 -30.43
C ASP A 152 13.82 20.66 -29.89
N GLU A 153 13.22 21.79 -30.27
CA GLU A 153 12.06 22.39 -29.63
C GLU A 153 10.83 21.45 -29.60
N ASN A 154 10.29 21.25 -28.40
CA ASN A 154 8.93 20.77 -28.11
C ASN A 154 8.47 19.40 -28.62
N VAL A 155 9.36 18.50 -29.05
CA VAL A 155 8.97 17.11 -29.36
C VAL A 155 9.89 16.11 -28.63
N ILE A 156 9.28 15.30 -27.77
CA ILE A 156 9.98 14.20 -27.06
C ILE A 156 10.03 13.00 -28.01
N TYR A 157 11.17 12.79 -28.66
CA TYR A 157 11.47 11.54 -29.36
C TYR A 157 12.18 10.56 -28.42
N TYR A 158 11.88 9.27 -28.58
CA TYR A 158 12.65 8.16 -27.99
C TYR A 158 13.60 7.70 -29.09
N ASP A 159 14.91 7.85 -28.89
CA ASP A 159 15.88 7.50 -29.93
C ASP A 159 16.15 5.97 -29.90
N GLU A 160 16.41 5.40 -31.07
CA GLU A 160 16.49 3.94 -31.28
C GLU A 160 17.75 3.29 -30.64
N GLU A 161 18.67 4.08 -30.09
CA GLU A 161 19.94 3.65 -29.46
C GLU A 161 19.97 3.79 -27.92
N ASP A 162 18.84 4.05 -27.25
CA ASP A 162 18.77 4.24 -25.80
C ASP A 162 18.85 2.90 -25.02
N VAL A 163 20.04 2.29 -24.99
CA VAL A 163 20.40 1.31 -23.95
C VAL A 163 20.66 2.10 -22.67
N SER A 164 19.87 1.85 -21.61
CA SER A 164 20.08 2.50 -20.31
C SER A 164 21.49 2.22 -19.79
N THR A 165 22.38 3.21 -19.86
CA THR A 165 23.68 3.16 -19.18
C THR A 165 23.57 3.61 -17.72
N THR A 166 22.40 4.11 -17.32
CA THR A 166 22.11 4.53 -15.97
C THR A 166 22.21 3.34 -15.00
N PRO A 167 23.04 3.42 -13.95
CA PRO A 167 23.12 2.35 -12.97
C PRO A 167 21.82 2.20 -12.17
N PHE A 168 21.45 0.94 -11.91
CA PHE A 168 20.29 0.58 -11.09
C PHE A 168 20.38 1.09 -9.64
N ALA A 169 19.24 1.25 -8.98
CA ALA A 169 19.14 1.65 -7.57
C ALA A 169 20.05 0.86 -6.62
N PHE A 170 20.23 -0.46 -6.80
CA PHE A 170 21.08 -1.28 -5.92
C PHE A 170 22.59 -0.94 -6.01
N LYS A 171 23.00 -0.14 -7.00
CA LYS A 171 24.36 0.40 -7.09
C LYS A 171 24.58 1.66 -6.25
N ALA A 172 23.51 2.27 -5.74
CA ALA A 172 23.60 3.49 -4.93
C ALA A 172 24.41 3.25 -3.66
N LYS A 173 25.11 4.28 -3.19
CA LYS A 173 25.78 4.23 -1.89
C LYS A 173 24.74 4.07 -0.77
N SER A 174 23.68 4.87 -0.85
CA SER A 174 22.54 4.85 0.08
C SER A 174 21.87 3.49 0.18
N TRP A 175 21.81 2.71 -0.90
CA TRP A 175 21.29 1.33 -0.87
C TRP A 175 22.16 0.42 0.00
N LYS A 176 23.48 0.50 -0.16
CA LYS A 176 24.45 -0.31 0.60
C LYS A 176 24.48 0.09 2.08
N ASP A 177 24.42 1.40 2.34
CA ASP A 177 24.46 1.94 3.70
C ASP A 177 23.18 1.63 4.48
N ALA A 178 22.04 1.39 3.83
CA ALA A 178 20.73 1.24 4.46
C ALA A 178 20.48 -0.07 5.25
N ASP A 179 21.41 -1.03 5.24
CA ASP A 179 21.28 -2.33 5.94
C ASP A 179 19.94 -3.04 5.65
N LEU A 180 19.66 -3.26 4.36
CA LEU A 180 18.38 -3.80 3.90
C LEU A 180 18.25 -5.29 4.21
N LYS A 181 17.15 -5.68 4.86
CA LYS A 181 16.68 -7.07 4.93
C LYS A 181 16.04 -7.46 3.60
N MET A 182 16.62 -8.46 2.95
CA MET A 182 16.16 -8.96 1.64
C MET A 182 14.96 -9.90 1.83
N CYS A 183 13.78 -9.48 1.39
CA CYS A 183 12.55 -10.26 1.47
C CYS A 183 12.11 -10.73 0.07
N TYR A 184 12.37 -11.99 -0.26
CA TYR A 184 12.00 -12.59 -1.54
C TYR A 184 10.65 -13.35 -1.45
N LEU A 185 9.62 -12.82 -2.10
CA LEU A 185 8.32 -13.48 -2.23
C LEU A 185 8.38 -14.51 -3.36
N SER A 186 8.22 -15.79 -3.03
CA SER A 186 8.33 -16.89 -4.00
C SER A 186 7.00 -17.29 -4.65
N GLU A 187 5.87 -17.03 -4.02
CA GLU A 187 4.54 -17.38 -4.52
C GLU A 187 4.13 -16.46 -5.68
N GLN A 188 3.50 -17.01 -6.74
CA GLN A 188 2.92 -16.24 -7.85
C GLN A 188 1.40 -16.36 -7.82
N PHE A 189 0.69 -15.24 -7.80
CA PHE A 189 -0.77 -15.18 -7.69
C PHE A 189 -1.47 -14.69 -8.97
N ARG A 190 -0.72 -14.17 -9.95
CA ARG A 190 -1.30 -13.59 -11.17
C ARG A 190 -1.52 -14.64 -12.25
N GLN A 191 -0.51 -15.48 -12.49
CA GLN A 191 -0.55 -16.52 -13.49
C GLN A 191 -1.18 -17.78 -12.89
N ASN A 192 -2.15 -18.34 -13.61
CA ASN A 192 -2.81 -19.59 -13.23
C ASN A 192 -2.40 -20.74 -14.19
N ASP A 193 -1.35 -20.53 -14.99
CA ASP A 193 -0.91 -21.41 -16.06
C ASP A 193 0.58 -21.74 -15.91
N ASP A 194 0.88 -23.00 -15.59
CA ASP A 194 2.21 -23.51 -15.35
C ASP A 194 3.15 -23.30 -16.56
N GLN A 195 2.63 -23.32 -17.80
CA GLN A 195 3.46 -23.14 -19.01
C GLN A 195 3.95 -21.70 -19.13
N LEU A 196 3.08 -20.72 -18.88
CA LEU A 196 3.47 -19.31 -18.91
C LEU A 196 4.44 -19.00 -17.76
N VAL A 197 4.24 -19.60 -16.59
CA VAL A 197 5.16 -19.48 -15.45
C VAL A 197 6.54 -20.05 -15.80
N GLU A 198 6.61 -21.20 -16.48
CA GLU A 198 7.86 -21.80 -16.97
C GLU A 198 8.60 -20.87 -17.93
N ILE A 199 7.90 -20.32 -18.94
CA ILE A 199 8.45 -19.34 -19.89
C ILE A 199 9.03 -18.12 -19.16
N LEU A 200 8.26 -17.52 -18.26
CA LEU A 200 8.69 -16.34 -17.50
C LEU A 200 9.88 -16.66 -16.59
N SER A 201 9.93 -17.86 -16.02
CA SER A 201 11.05 -18.30 -15.20
C SER A 201 12.32 -18.53 -16.04
N GLU A 202 12.22 -19.06 -17.25
CA GLU A 202 13.38 -19.26 -18.13
C GLU A 202 13.99 -17.93 -18.58
N ILE A 203 13.15 -16.94 -18.90
CA ILE A 203 13.62 -15.57 -19.21
C ILE A 203 14.43 -15.02 -18.03
N ARG A 204 13.92 -15.16 -16.78
CA ARG A 204 14.65 -14.72 -15.56
C ARG A 204 15.96 -15.47 -15.33
N LYS A 205 16.09 -16.71 -15.81
CA LYS A 205 17.34 -17.49 -15.69
C LYS A 205 18.38 -17.11 -16.74
N GLY A 206 18.01 -16.29 -17.74
CA GLY A 206 18.87 -15.99 -18.89
C GLY A 206 19.13 -17.22 -19.79
N ALA A 207 18.39 -18.30 -19.60
CA ALA A 207 18.55 -19.56 -20.31
C ALA A 207 17.18 -20.02 -20.83
N PHE A 208 16.92 -19.75 -22.10
CA PHE A 208 15.62 -19.99 -22.72
C PHE A 208 15.64 -21.28 -23.55
N SER A 209 14.73 -22.20 -23.27
CA SER A 209 14.73 -23.51 -23.94
C SER A 209 14.16 -23.41 -25.35
N GLU A 210 14.69 -24.22 -26.27
CA GLU A 210 14.14 -24.32 -27.64
C GLU A 210 12.70 -24.84 -27.65
N LYS A 211 12.30 -25.63 -26.65
CA LYS A 211 10.90 -26.03 -26.42
C LYS A 211 10.01 -24.79 -26.22
N ASN A 212 10.34 -23.94 -25.26
CA ASN A 212 9.53 -22.76 -24.93
C ASN A 212 9.62 -21.66 -25.99
N LYS A 213 10.73 -21.60 -26.74
CA LYS A 213 10.85 -20.77 -27.93
C LYS A 213 9.90 -21.19 -29.04
N LYS A 214 9.79 -22.49 -29.34
CA LYS A 214 8.78 -23.00 -30.28
C LYS A 214 7.36 -22.74 -29.77
N LEU A 215 7.14 -22.84 -28.47
CA LEU A 215 5.84 -22.54 -27.86
C LEU A 215 5.48 -21.05 -28.01
N LEU A 216 6.39 -20.12 -27.75
CA LEU A 216 6.17 -18.69 -28.04
C LEU A 216 6.00 -18.42 -29.55
N GLN A 217 6.78 -19.08 -30.41
CA GLN A 217 6.61 -18.98 -31.87
C GLN A 217 5.23 -19.46 -32.32
N SER A 218 4.66 -20.48 -31.69
CA SER A 218 3.29 -20.94 -31.98
C SER A 218 2.21 -19.92 -31.60
N ARG A 219 2.55 -18.93 -30.77
CA ARG A 219 1.69 -17.78 -30.44
C ARG A 219 1.85 -16.61 -31.40
N ILE A 220 2.78 -16.68 -32.37
CA ILE A 220 2.89 -15.67 -33.43
C ILE A 220 1.71 -15.85 -34.37
N VAL A 221 0.71 -14.98 -34.23
CA VAL A 221 -0.50 -15.00 -35.05
C VAL A 221 -0.92 -13.58 -35.39
N ASP A 222 -1.43 -13.41 -36.60
CA ASP A 222 -2.11 -12.18 -36.98
C ASP A 222 -3.54 -12.21 -36.41
N SER A 223 -3.68 -11.84 -35.14
CA SER A 223 -5.00 -11.79 -34.49
C SER A 223 -5.85 -10.70 -35.16
N GLN A 224 -6.84 -11.14 -35.94
CA GLN A 224 -7.87 -10.27 -36.54
C GLN A 224 -8.90 -9.78 -35.51
N ASP A 225 -8.83 -10.27 -34.26
CA ASP A 225 -9.73 -9.82 -33.18
C ASP A 225 -9.34 -8.41 -32.71
N GLU A 226 -10.04 -7.40 -33.23
CA GLU A 226 -9.84 -5.99 -32.87
C GLU A 226 -10.27 -5.63 -31.45
N THR A 227 -10.88 -6.57 -30.71
CA THR A 227 -11.30 -6.37 -29.31
C THR A 227 -10.18 -6.63 -28.31
N ILE A 228 -9.01 -7.11 -28.77
CA ILE A 228 -7.86 -7.39 -27.93
C ILE A 228 -6.88 -6.21 -27.96
N THR A 229 -6.49 -5.74 -26.77
CA THR A 229 -5.50 -4.66 -26.64
C THR A 229 -4.15 -5.06 -27.22
N LYS A 230 -3.58 -4.17 -28.04
CA LYS A 230 -2.23 -4.30 -28.62
C LYS A 230 -1.18 -3.63 -27.75
N LEU A 231 -0.08 -4.32 -27.44
CA LEU A 231 1.05 -3.80 -26.69
C LEU A 231 2.25 -3.58 -27.61
N TYR A 232 2.81 -2.36 -27.59
CA TYR A 232 3.96 -1.97 -28.41
C TYR A 232 5.17 -1.58 -27.55
N THR A 233 6.37 -1.88 -28.04
CA THR A 233 7.64 -1.49 -27.40
C THR A 233 7.84 0.02 -27.40
N HIS A 234 7.52 0.66 -28.52
CA HIS A 234 7.66 2.09 -28.74
C HIS A 234 6.33 2.82 -28.61
N ASN A 235 6.41 4.12 -28.32
CA ASN A 235 5.26 5.00 -28.47
C ASN A 235 5.02 5.28 -29.97
N LEU A 236 4.57 4.27 -30.71
CA LEU A 236 4.11 4.36 -32.10
C LEU A 236 2.79 5.14 -32.15
N ASN A 237 2.81 6.41 -31.71
CA ASN A 237 1.65 7.25 -31.44
C ASN A 237 0.41 6.42 -31.08
N VAL A 238 0.52 5.62 -30.02
CA VAL A 238 -0.54 4.72 -29.54
C VAL A 238 -1.85 5.48 -29.41
N ASP A 239 -1.75 6.73 -28.95
CA ASP A 239 -2.87 7.65 -28.83
C ASP A 239 -3.46 8.00 -30.22
N ASN A 240 -2.66 8.22 -31.27
CA ASN A 240 -3.19 8.42 -32.64
C ASN A 240 -3.86 7.17 -33.21
N PHE A 241 -3.33 5.98 -32.94
CA PHE A 241 -3.99 4.73 -33.36
C PHE A 241 -5.36 4.58 -32.69
N ASN A 242 -5.40 4.83 -31.38
CA ASN A 242 -6.65 4.83 -30.61
C ASN A 242 -7.64 5.91 -31.11
N ILE A 243 -7.17 7.13 -31.39
CA ILE A 243 -8.00 8.21 -31.93
C ILE A 243 -8.55 7.86 -33.31
N LYS A 244 -7.72 7.32 -34.22
CA LYS A 244 -8.17 6.86 -35.55
C LYS A 244 -9.25 5.79 -35.45
N LYS A 245 -9.07 4.80 -34.56
CA LYS A 245 -10.07 3.75 -34.31
C LYS A 245 -11.35 4.31 -33.71
N LEU A 246 -11.26 5.27 -32.78
CA LEU A 246 -12.43 5.95 -32.23
C LEU A 246 -13.18 6.75 -33.30
N GLN A 247 -12.48 7.51 -34.13
CA GLN A 247 -13.06 8.34 -35.18
C GLN A 247 -13.72 7.54 -36.30
N ALA A 248 -13.29 6.29 -36.51
CA ALA A 248 -13.91 5.38 -37.47
C ALA A 248 -15.25 4.80 -37.00
N LEU A 249 -15.67 5.06 -35.75
CA LEU A 249 -16.97 4.64 -35.24
C LEU A 249 -18.05 5.67 -35.62
N ASP A 250 -19.12 5.20 -36.27
CA ASP A 250 -20.25 6.02 -36.72
C ASP A 250 -21.17 6.50 -35.59
N SER A 251 -20.91 6.08 -34.35
CA SER A 251 -21.77 6.42 -33.21
C SER A 251 -21.46 7.81 -32.64
N GLU A 252 -22.47 8.41 -31.99
CA GLU A 252 -22.34 9.71 -31.33
C GLU A 252 -21.26 9.70 -30.25
N SER A 253 -20.50 10.78 -30.19
CA SER A 253 -19.45 10.95 -29.19
C SER A 253 -19.98 11.60 -27.92
N LYS A 254 -19.52 11.09 -26.79
CA LYS A 254 -19.66 11.73 -25.48
C LYS A 254 -18.28 12.08 -24.94
N THR A 255 -18.18 13.28 -24.41
CA THR A 255 -16.92 13.83 -23.90
C THR A 255 -17.02 14.00 -22.40
N TYR A 256 -15.98 13.58 -21.69
CA TYR A 256 -15.87 13.75 -20.23
C TYR A 256 -14.64 14.57 -19.90
N GLU A 257 -14.86 15.65 -19.16
CA GLU A 257 -13.81 16.56 -18.69
C GLU A 257 -13.46 16.28 -17.24
N LEU A 258 -12.16 16.30 -16.97
CA LEU A 258 -11.59 16.05 -15.66
C LEU A 258 -11.94 17.20 -14.73
N LYS A 259 -12.43 16.86 -13.54
CA LYS A 259 -12.70 17.82 -12.47
C LYS A 259 -11.62 17.69 -11.40
N SER A 260 -10.98 18.78 -10.99
CA SER A 260 -9.92 18.73 -9.97
C SER A 260 -10.12 19.76 -8.87
N LYS A 261 -9.59 19.46 -7.69
CA LYS A 261 -9.53 20.36 -6.53
C LYS A 261 -8.19 20.20 -5.81
N GLY A 262 -7.71 21.27 -5.20
CA GLY A 262 -6.43 21.29 -4.47
C GLY A 262 -5.43 22.25 -5.10
N LYS A 263 -4.18 22.20 -4.65
CA LYS A 263 -3.12 23.07 -5.18
C LYS A 263 -2.72 22.66 -6.59
N ASP A 264 -2.58 23.62 -7.50
CA ASP A 264 -2.28 23.38 -8.92
C ASP A 264 -1.08 22.46 -9.13
N VAL A 265 0.03 22.70 -8.41
CA VAL A 265 1.24 21.86 -8.51
C VAL A 265 0.98 20.38 -8.20
N LEU A 266 0.09 20.11 -7.24
CA LEU A 266 -0.27 18.74 -6.84
C LEU A 266 -1.29 18.13 -7.80
N VAL A 267 -2.23 18.93 -8.30
CA VAL A 267 -3.17 18.50 -9.35
C VAL A 267 -2.42 18.14 -10.63
N GLU A 268 -1.45 18.96 -11.04
CA GLU A 268 -0.57 18.68 -12.19
C GLU A 268 0.33 17.47 -11.97
N ALA A 269 0.72 17.18 -10.72
CA ALA A 269 1.39 15.92 -10.39
C ALA A 269 0.44 14.71 -10.54
N LEU A 270 -0.81 14.83 -10.09
CA LEU A 270 -1.84 13.80 -10.27
C LEU A 270 -2.12 13.52 -11.74
N LYS A 271 -2.33 14.57 -12.54
CA LYS A 271 -2.59 14.47 -13.99
C LYS A 271 -1.44 13.76 -14.72
N ARG A 272 -0.20 14.20 -14.50
CA ARG A 272 0.99 13.57 -15.10
C ARG A 272 1.21 12.14 -14.62
N GLY A 273 0.75 11.82 -13.42
CA GLY A 273 0.92 10.51 -12.82
C GLY A 273 -0.20 9.52 -13.11
N SER A 274 -1.33 9.95 -13.67
CA SER A 274 -2.44 9.05 -13.96
C SER A 274 -2.49 8.61 -15.42
N LEU A 275 -3.21 7.52 -15.65
CA LEU A 275 -3.52 7.02 -16.99
C LEU A 275 -4.71 7.75 -17.62
N VAL A 276 -5.52 8.48 -16.85
CA VAL A 276 -6.64 9.26 -17.39
C VAL A 276 -6.16 10.55 -18.05
N THR A 277 -6.89 10.97 -19.08
CA THR A 277 -6.66 12.24 -19.77
C THR A 277 -7.58 13.33 -19.21
N GLU A 278 -7.19 14.60 -19.40
CA GLU A 278 -8.02 15.74 -18.99
C GLU A 278 -9.37 15.74 -19.71
N LYS A 279 -9.37 15.30 -20.96
CA LYS A 279 -10.56 15.13 -21.78
C LYS A 279 -10.51 13.75 -22.40
N ILE A 280 -11.60 13.00 -22.27
CA ILE A 280 -11.75 11.71 -22.96
C ILE A 280 -13.03 11.74 -23.79
N GLU A 281 -12.89 11.48 -25.09
CA GLU A 281 -13.99 11.22 -26.00
C GLU A 281 -14.27 9.71 -26.04
N ILE A 282 -15.54 9.33 -25.91
CA ILE A 282 -15.99 7.93 -25.91
C ILE A 282 -17.20 7.81 -26.83
N ARG A 283 -17.24 6.72 -27.60
CA ARG A 283 -18.30 6.36 -28.55
C ARG A 283 -18.81 4.95 -28.24
N LYS A 284 -20.05 4.62 -28.65
CA LYS A 284 -20.48 3.21 -28.65
C LYS A 284 -19.61 2.42 -29.63
N GLY A 285 -19.18 1.22 -29.25
CA GLY A 285 -18.19 0.41 -29.96
C GLY A 285 -16.73 0.73 -29.60
N ALA A 286 -16.47 1.72 -28.74
CA ALA A 286 -15.11 2.03 -28.33
C ALA A 286 -14.54 0.92 -27.44
N LEU A 287 -13.33 0.46 -27.75
CA LEU A 287 -12.59 -0.44 -26.89
C LEU A 287 -11.89 0.37 -25.79
N VAL A 288 -12.26 0.09 -24.55
CA VAL A 288 -11.78 0.83 -23.37
C VAL A 288 -11.23 -0.12 -22.32
N MET A 289 -10.39 0.43 -21.45
CA MET A 289 -9.78 -0.28 -20.35
C MET A 289 -9.97 0.52 -19.07
N PHE A 290 -10.35 -0.18 -18.00
CA PHE A 290 -10.40 0.40 -16.67
C PHE A 290 -8.99 0.65 -16.16
N VAL A 291 -8.73 1.88 -15.71
CA VAL A 291 -7.41 2.32 -15.22
C VAL A 291 -7.33 2.47 -13.70
N LYS A 292 -8.32 1.93 -12.99
CA LYS A 292 -8.43 1.97 -11.52
C LYS A 292 -9.11 0.70 -11.00
N ASN A 293 -8.68 0.20 -9.85
CA ASN A 293 -9.33 -0.91 -9.18
C ASN A 293 -10.64 -0.47 -8.51
N ASN A 294 -11.71 -1.26 -8.68
CA ASN A 294 -12.96 -1.11 -7.93
C ASN A 294 -13.53 -2.49 -7.55
N PRO A 295 -13.09 -3.06 -6.41
CA PRO A 295 -13.51 -4.39 -5.98
C PRO A 295 -15.03 -4.53 -5.75
N LEU A 296 -15.70 -3.44 -5.35
CA LEU A 296 -17.15 -3.44 -5.11
C LEU A 296 -17.94 -3.66 -6.39
N VAL A 297 -17.48 -3.05 -7.49
CA VAL A 297 -18.09 -3.21 -8.82
C VAL A 297 -17.54 -4.45 -9.53
N GLY A 298 -16.33 -4.90 -9.18
CA GLY A 298 -15.74 -6.14 -9.66
C GLY A 298 -14.80 -5.99 -10.87
N TYR A 299 -14.40 -4.76 -11.21
CA TYR A 299 -13.35 -4.52 -12.21
C TYR A 299 -12.04 -4.10 -11.54
N VAL A 300 -10.93 -4.41 -12.22
CA VAL A 300 -9.56 -4.08 -11.79
C VAL A 300 -8.87 -3.24 -12.87
N ASN A 301 -7.75 -2.63 -12.52
CA ASN A 301 -6.90 -1.95 -13.50
C ASN A 301 -6.42 -2.97 -14.54
N GLY A 302 -6.71 -2.69 -15.82
CA GLY A 302 -6.47 -3.57 -16.95
C GLY A 302 -7.71 -4.34 -17.42
N THR A 303 -8.86 -4.26 -16.74
CA THR A 303 -10.11 -4.85 -17.26
C THR A 303 -10.49 -4.14 -18.57
N VAL A 304 -10.54 -4.91 -19.66
CA VAL A 304 -10.88 -4.42 -21.01
C VAL A 304 -12.33 -4.75 -21.35
N GLY A 305 -13.00 -3.85 -22.04
CA GLY A 305 -14.31 -4.12 -22.62
C GLY A 305 -14.70 -3.10 -23.69
N GLU A 306 -15.81 -3.39 -24.35
CA GLU A 306 -16.40 -2.53 -25.37
C GLU A 306 -17.50 -1.67 -24.75
N VAL A 307 -17.56 -0.40 -25.13
CA VAL A 307 -18.67 0.48 -24.74
C VAL A 307 -19.91 0.12 -25.56
N ILE A 308 -20.86 -0.58 -24.93
CA ILE A 308 -22.08 -1.04 -25.60
C ILE A 308 -23.23 -0.02 -25.53
N ASP A 309 -23.22 0.84 -24.51
CA ASP A 309 -24.27 1.83 -24.29
C ASP A 309 -23.82 2.97 -23.37
N PHE A 310 -24.72 3.89 -23.04
CA PHE A 310 -24.55 4.87 -21.98
C PHE A 310 -25.76 4.87 -21.04
N GLU A 311 -25.52 4.75 -19.73
CA GLU A 311 -26.53 4.73 -18.66
C GLU A 311 -26.26 5.90 -17.72
N ASP A 312 -27.27 6.70 -17.40
CA ASP A 312 -27.14 7.95 -16.63
C ASP A 312 -26.06 8.91 -17.16
N GLY A 313 -25.86 8.90 -18.48
CA GLY A 313 -24.85 9.71 -19.14
C GLY A 313 -23.42 9.15 -19.07
N PHE A 314 -23.20 7.96 -18.49
CA PHE A 314 -21.88 7.33 -18.36
C PHE A 314 -21.73 6.06 -19.20
N PRO A 315 -20.51 5.67 -19.62
CA PRO A 315 -20.31 4.53 -20.50
C PRO A 315 -20.65 3.19 -19.83
N VAL A 316 -21.38 2.35 -20.54
CA VAL A 316 -21.65 0.96 -20.18
C VAL A 316 -20.66 0.08 -20.92
N VAL A 317 -19.73 -0.51 -20.17
CA VAL A 317 -18.66 -1.36 -20.69
C VAL A 317 -19.04 -2.83 -20.55
N LYS A 318 -19.02 -3.58 -21.64
CA LYS A 318 -19.18 -5.03 -21.66
C LYS A 318 -17.84 -5.71 -21.89
N THR A 319 -17.41 -6.56 -20.96
CA THR A 319 -16.20 -7.36 -21.14
C THR A 319 -16.46 -8.53 -22.09
N LYS A 320 -15.39 -9.15 -22.60
CA LYS A 320 -15.47 -10.36 -23.42
C LYS A 320 -16.16 -11.53 -22.71
N GLU A 321 -16.07 -11.58 -21.38
CA GLU A 321 -16.77 -12.56 -20.53
C GLU A 321 -18.27 -12.26 -20.36
N GLY A 322 -18.78 -11.18 -20.96
CA GLY A 322 -20.17 -10.77 -20.87
C GLY A 322 -20.53 -9.95 -19.63
N LYS A 323 -19.56 -9.65 -18.75
CA LYS A 323 -19.79 -8.78 -17.58
C LYS A 323 -20.06 -7.36 -18.04
N ARG A 324 -21.06 -6.72 -17.42
CA ARG A 324 -21.50 -5.35 -17.74
C ARG A 324 -21.16 -4.42 -16.57
N PHE A 325 -20.49 -3.31 -16.85
CA PHE A 325 -20.10 -2.31 -15.86
C PHE A 325 -20.50 -0.91 -16.31
N VAL A 326 -21.08 -0.12 -15.41
CA VAL A 326 -21.30 1.32 -15.65
C VAL A 326 -20.08 2.08 -15.13
N ALA A 327 -19.34 2.74 -16.03
CA ALA A 327 -18.11 3.45 -15.70
C ALA A 327 -18.41 4.84 -15.13
N THR A 328 -18.81 4.89 -13.87
CA THR A 328 -19.04 6.16 -13.15
C THR A 328 -17.73 6.86 -12.79
N PRO A 329 -17.71 8.20 -12.67
CA PRO A 329 -16.51 8.95 -12.35
C PRO A 329 -15.86 8.49 -11.04
N GLN A 330 -14.55 8.36 -11.06
CA GLN A 330 -13.74 7.95 -9.92
C GLN A 330 -12.75 9.04 -9.55
N THR A 331 -12.40 9.10 -8.26
CA THR A 331 -11.47 10.12 -7.75
C THR A 331 -10.07 9.53 -7.50
N TRP A 332 -9.03 10.18 -8.01
CA TRP A 332 -7.64 9.99 -7.61
C TRP A 332 -7.26 11.11 -6.66
N SER A 333 -6.61 10.78 -5.57
CA SER A 333 -6.26 11.73 -4.53
C SER A 333 -4.82 11.56 -4.09
N ILE A 334 -4.21 12.68 -3.71
CA ILE A 334 -3.00 12.69 -2.90
C ILE A 334 -3.44 12.89 -1.46
N GLU A 335 -3.04 11.95 -0.61
CA GLU A 335 -3.26 12.00 0.84
C GLU A 335 -1.98 12.49 1.54
N ASP A 336 -2.15 13.37 2.53
CA ASP A 336 -1.13 13.72 3.52
C ASP A 336 -1.68 13.33 4.90
N GLY A 337 -1.20 12.21 5.42
CA GLY A 337 -1.80 11.53 6.57
C GLY A 337 -3.25 11.10 6.29
N SER A 338 -4.21 11.70 6.99
CA SER A 338 -5.65 11.48 6.82
C SER A 338 -6.35 12.52 5.94
N LYS A 339 -5.63 13.54 5.47
CA LYS A 339 -6.21 14.66 4.72
C LYS A 339 -5.96 14.52 3.22
N ILE A 340 -7.01 14.68 2.42
CA ILE A 340 -6.88 14.83 0.96
C ILE A 340 -6.40 16.26 0.67
N ILE A 341 -5.23 16.39 0.04
CA ILE A 341 -4.62 17.70 -0.29
C ILE A 341 -4.75 18.09 -1.76
N ALA A 342 -5.00 17.10 -2.62
CA ALA A 342 -5.37 17.29 -4.01
C ALA A 342 -6.19 16.10 -4.47
N GLU A 343 -7.17 16.34 -5.32
CA GLU A 343 -7.99 15.31 -5.92
C GLU A 343 -8.34 15.67 -7.37
N MET A 344 -8.51 14.64 -8.18
CA MET A 344 -9.09 14.75 -9.51
C MET A 344 -10.09 13.64 -9.74
N THR A 345 -11.16 13.94 -10.44
CA THR A 345 -12.28 13.04 -10.71
C THR A 345 -12.50 12.97 -12.22
N GLN A 346 -12.54 11.75 -12.74
CA GLN A 346 -12.72 11.46 -14.16
C GLN A 346 -13.32 10.05 -14.31
N VAL A 347 -13.96 9.78 -15.45
CA VAL A 347 -14.36 8.42 -15.81
C VAL A 347 -13.10 7.53 -15.85
N PRO A 348 -13.07 6.37 -15.17
CA PRO A 348 -11.87 5.55 -14.98
C PRO A 348 -11.51 4.72 -16.21
N LEU A 349 -11.63 5.30 -17.40
CA LEU A 349 -11.41 4.64 -18.67
C LEU A 349 -10.28 5.30 -19.45
N LYS A 350 -9.60 4.50 -20.25
CA LYS A 350 -8.76 4.95 -21.36
C LYS A 350 -9.09 4.11 -22.60
N LEU A 351 -8.92 4.68 -23.79
CA LEU A 351 -8.96 3.92 -25.05
C LEU A 351 -7.89 2.82 -25.03
N ALA A 352 -8.27 1.64 -25.51
CA ALA A 352 -7.54 0.41 -25.23
C ALA A 352 -7.28 -0.46 -26.46
N TRP A 353 -7.41 0.06 -27.68
CA TRP A 353 -6.95 -0.69 -28.86
C TRP A 353 -5.44 -0.87 -28.84
N ALA A 354 -4.69 0.12 -28.34
CA ALA A 354 -3.26 0.03 -28.15
C ALA A 354 -2.78 0.67 -26.84
N VAL A 355 -1.72 0.12 -26.24
CA VAL A 355 -0.99 0.62 -25.07
C VAL A 355 0.51 0.35 -25.26
N THR A 356 1.41 1.16 -24.68
CA THR A 356 2.85 0.85 -24.67
C THR A 356 3.19 -0.13 -23.56
N ILE A 357 4.22 -0.97 -23.74
CA ILE A 357 4.67 -1.94 -22.71
C ILE A 357 5.00 -1.22 -21.40
N HIS A 358 5.66 -0.05 -21.46
CA HIS A 358 5.94 0.81 -20.32
C HIS A 358 4.69 1.18 -19.51
N LYS A 359 3.61 1.62 -20.20
CA LYS A 359 2.35 1.98 -19.54
C LYS A 359 1.55 0.78 -19.06
N SER A 360 1.90 -0.43 -19.51
CA SER A 360 1.30 -1.69 -19.06
C SER A 360 1.89 -2.24 -17.75
N GLN A 361 3.01 -1.69 -17.29
CA GLN A 361 3.67 -2.16 -16.06
C GLN A 361 2.72 -2.04 -14.85
N GLY A 362 2.71 -3.07 -14.01
CA GLY A 362 1.77 -3.20 -12.90
C GLY A 362 0.34 -3.66 -13.30
N MET A 363 -0.02 -3.67 -14.58
CA MET A 363 -1.36 -4.08 -15.05
C MET A 363 -1.48 -5.61 -15.21
N THR A 364 -2.72 -6.11 -15.19
CA THR A 364 -3.06 -7.51 -15.50
C THR A 364 -4.10 -7.54 -16.61
N LEU A 365 -3.84 -8.28 -17.69
CA LEU A 365 -4.67 -8.41 -18.87
C LEU A 365 -5.14 -9.86 -19.04
N ASP A 366 -6.38 -10.05 -19.46
CA ASP A 366 -6.88 -11.40 -19.77
C ASP A 366 -6.34 -11.90 -21.12
N LYS A 367 -6.28 -11.00 -22.11
CA LYS A 367 -5.71 -11.24 -23.44
C LYS A 367 -4.93 -10.03 -23.91
N ALA A 368 -3.84 -10.25 -24.64
CA ALA A 368 -3.06 -9.18 -25.26
C ALA A 368 -2.40 -9.65 -26.56
N VAL A 369 -2.38 -8.77 -27.55
CA VAL A 369 -1.54 -8.91 -28.75
C VAL A 369 -0.28 -8.10 -28.52
N ILE A 370 0.90 -8.72 -28.52
CA ILE A 370 2.15 -8.06 -28.16
C ILE A 370 3.11 -8.06 -29.35
N ASP A 371 3.61 -6.89 -29.70
CA ASP A 371 4.70 -6.75 -30.65
C ASP A 371 6.02 -6.52 -29.90
N LEU A 372 6.88 -7.54 -29.93
CA LEU A 372 8.22 -7.51 -29.35
C LEU A 372 9.31 -7.47 -30.43
N SER A 373 8.94 -7.33 -31.71
CA SER A 373 9.89 -7.35 -32.85
C SER A 373 10.94 -6.24 -32.75
N LYS A 374 10.55 -5.11 -32.16
CA LYS A 374 11.39 -3.92 -31.91
C LYS A 374 11.73 -3.76 -30.43
N SER A 375 11.92 -4.86 -29.69
CA SER A 375 12.39 -4.77 -28.30
C SER A 375 13.83 -4.28 -28.28
N PHE A 376 14.12 -3.27 -27.47
CA PHE A 376 15.42 -2.58 -27.48
C PHE A 376 16.08 -2.56 -26.09
N VAL A 377 15.35 -2.95 -25.04
CA VAL A 377 15.85 -3.03 -23.67
C VAL A 377 15.62 -4.43 -23.11
N GLU A 378 16.62 -4.94 -22.39
CA GLU A 378 16.50 -6.19 -21.64
C GLU A 378 15.39 -6.09 -20.57
N GLY A 379 14.68 -7.18 -20.33
CA GLY A 379 13.51 -7.19 -19.43
C GLY A 379 12.21 -6.66 -20.06
N GLN A 380 12.24 -5.97 -21.22
CA GLN A 380 11.04 -5.45 -21.87
C GLN A 380 10.04 -6.56 -22.26
N GLY A 381 10.54 -7.67 -22.83
CA GLY A 381 9.69 -8.81 -23.13
C GLY A 381 9.19 -9.52 -21.87
N TYR A 382 10.01 -9.61 -20.81
CA TYR A 382 9.55 -10.12 -19.50
C TYR A 382 8.37 -9.31 -18.95
N VAL A 383 8.45 -7.98 -19.00
CA VAL A 383 7.34 -7.11 -18.56
C VAL A 383 6.09 -7.35 -19.40
N ALA A 384 6.21 -7.38 -20.73
CA ALA A 384 5.09 -7.56 -21.63
C ALA A 384 4.39 -8.92 -21.45
N LEU A 385 5.17 -10.00 -21.47
CA LEU A 385 4.65 -11.37 -21.32
C LEU A 385 4.03 -11.61 -19.93
N SER A 386 4.55 -10.95 -18.89
CA SER A 386 4.01 -11.08 -17.52
C SER A 386 2.70 -10.29 -17.28
N ARG A 387 2.16 -9.60 -18.30
CA ARG A 387 0.87 -8.90 -18.20
C ARG A 387 -0.31 -9.83 -18.37
N VAL A 388 -0.17 -10.91 -19.13
CA VAL A 388 -1.25 -11.86 -19.38
C VAL A 388 -1.34 -12.94 -18.29
N LYS A 389 -2.54 -13.45 -18.02
CA LYS A 389 -2.79 -14.46 -16.98
C LYS A 389 -2.47 -15.89 -17.40
N SER A 390 -2.59 -16.19 -18.69
CA SER A 390 -2.35 -17.52 -19.26
C SER A 390 -1.74 -17.39 -20.65
N LEU A 391 -1.10 -18.46 -21.11
CA LEU A 391 -0.54 -18.55 -22.43
C LEU A 391 -1.63 -18.44 -23.52
N ASP A 392 -2.86 -18.91 -23.24
CA ASP A 392 -4.01 -18.79 -24.14
C ASP A 392 -4.47 -17.35 -24.39
N GLY A 393 -4.17 -16.45 -23.46
CA GLY A 393 -4.39 -15.03 -23.63
C GLY A 393 -3.26 -14.30 -24.37
N LEU A 394 -2.16 -15.00 -24.69
CA LEU A 394 -0.98 -14.41 -25.33
C LEU A 394 -1.05 -14.57 -26.85
N TYR A 395 -0.98 -13.45 -27.55
CA TYR A 395 -0.80 -13.39 -28.99
C TYR A 395 0.43 -12.54 -29.29
N LEU A 396 1.28 -12.97 -30.22
CA LEU A 396 2.49 -12.25 -30.61
C LEU A 396 2.41 -11.84 -32.08
N LEU A 397 2.89 -10.64 -32.39
CA LEU A 397 3.16 -10.24 -33.79
C LEU A 397 4.57 -10.62 -34.22
N GLY A 398 5.48 -10.71 -33.26
CA GLY A 398 6.88 -11.09 -33.45
C GLY A 398 7.69 -10.77 -32.21
N PHE A 399 8.90 -11.32 -32.13
CA PHE A 399 9.88 -11.00 -31.10
C PHE A 399 11.30 -11.13 -31.64
N ASN A 400 12.22 -10.32 -31.14
CA ASN A 400 13.64 -10.43 -31.44
C ASN A 400 14.41 -11.11 -30.29
N HIS A 401 15.73 -11.20 -30.42
CA HIS A 401 16.58 -11.80 -29.38
C HIS A 401 16.51 -11.03 -28.05
N THR A 402 16.62 -9.71 -28.09
CA THR A 402 16.59 -8.81 -26.91
C THR A 402 15.32 -8.98 -26.08
N ALA A 403 14.19 -9.27 -26.71
CA ALA A 403 12.92 -9.50 -26.04
C ALA A 403 12.97 -10.61 -24.97
N LEU A 404 13.83 -11.61 -25.16
CA LEU A 404 13.97 -12.76 -24.26
C LEU A 404 15.20 -12.66 -23.34
N GLN A 405 15.93 -11.54 -23.40
CA GLN A 405 17.11 -11.31 -22.56
C GLN A 405 16.78 -10.51 -21.31
N VAL A 406 17.58 -10.75 -20.28
CA VAL A 406 17.61 -10.01 -19.02
C VAL A 406 19.07 -9.73 -18.67
N HIS A 407 19.29 -8.65 -17.92
CA HIS A 407 20.63 -8.24 -17.51
C HIS A 407 21.31 -9.31 -16.66
N ASN A 408 22.50 -9.77 -17.09
CA ASN A 408 23.30 -10.77 -16.36
C ASN A 408 23.61 -10.34 -14.92
N GLU A 409 23.83 -9.05 -14.70
CA GLU A 409 24.02 -8.49 -13.36
C GLU A 409 22.81 -8.74 -12.46
N ILE A 410 21.60 -8.68 -13.02
CA ILE A 410 20.35 -8.92 -12.29
C ILE A 410 20.16 -10.41 -11.99
N ILE A 411 20.60 -11.30 -12.88
CA ILE A 411 20.60 -12.75 -12.61
C ILE A 411 21.45 -13.06 -11.38
N ASN A 412 22.67 -12.50 -11.32
CA ASN A 412 23.57 -12.70 -10.19
C ASN A 412 23.00 -12.08 -8.89
N LEU A 413 22.45 -10.87 -8.98
CA LEU A 413 21.81 -10.20 -7.85
C LEU A 413 20.60 -10.99 -7.32
N ASP A 414 19.73 -11.53 -8.19
CA ASP A 414 18.57 -12.34 -7.77
C ASP A 414 18.99 -13.60 -7.03
N LYS A 415 20.08 -14.25 -7.45
CA LYS A 415 20.66 -15.40 -6.76
C LYS A 415 21.10 -15.02 -5.34
N GLU A 416 21.89 -13.96 -5.21
CA GLU A 416 22.37 -13.46 -3.92
C GLU A 416 21.20 -13.07 -2.99
N ILE A 417 20.22 -12.33 -3.50
CA ILE A 417 19.03 -11.93 -2.73
C ILE A 417 18.24 -13.15 -2.24
N ARG A 418 18.08 -14.18 -3.08
CA ARG A 418 17.37 -15.41 -2.67
C ARG A 418 18.08 -16.11 -1.53
N GLU A 419 19.40 -16.28 -1.63
CA GLU A 419 20.22 -16.89 -0.59
C GLU A 419 20.11 -16.12 0.74
N ILE A 420 20.23 -14.79 0.69
CA ILE A 420 20.06 -13.92 1.88
C ILE A 420 18.63 -14.01 2.43
N SER A 421 17.62 -14.01 1.56
CA SER A 421 16.22 -14.09 1.98
C SER A 421 15.87 -15.43 2.61
N ASP A 422 16.50 -16.53 2.19
CA ASP A 422 16.28 -17.85 2.76
C ASP A 422 16.89 -17.95 4.16
N ILE A 423 18.06 -17.35 4.39
CA ILE A 423 18.66 -17.21 5.73
C ILE A 423 17.74 -16.39 6.64
N LEU A 424 17.31 -15.21 6.18
CA LEU A 424 16.38 -14.37 6.93
C LEU A 424 15.07 -15.09 7.25
N TYR A 425 14.57 -15.90 6.31
CA TYR A 425 13.34 -16.67 6.53
C TYR A 425 13.49 -17.69 7.67
N GLU A 426 14.62 -18.38 7.77
CA GLU A 426 14.87 -19.30 8.87
C GLU A 426 15.05 -18.55 10.21
N GLU A 427 15.70 -17.38 10.21
CA GLU A 427 15.75 -16.51 11.40
C GLU A 427 14.35 -16.09 11.88
N ILE A 428 13.47 -15.68 10.95
CA ILE A 428 12.10 -15.23 11.26
C ILE A 428 11.18 -16.39 11.71
N LYS A 429 11.49 -17.63 11.33
CA LYS A 429 10.77 -18.80 11.87
C LYS A 429 11.15 -19.12 13.31
N GLN A 430 12.40 -18.88 13.66
CA GLN A 430 12.96 -19.18 14.98
C GLN A 430 12.76 -18.03 15.97
N ILE A 431 12.25 -16.89 15.52
CA ILE A 431 11.93 -15.78 16.41
C ILE A 431 10.78 -16.18 17.34
N GLU A 432 11.05 -16.16 18.64
CA GLU A 432 10.04 -16.33 19.66
C GLU A 432 9.06 -15.14 19.64
N GLU A 433 7.82 -15.38 20.07
CA GLU A 433 6.78 -14.34 20.04
C GLU A 433 7.14 -13.14 20.93
N GLU A 434 7.84 -13.39 22.03
CA GLU A 434 8.35 -12.37 22.95
C GLU A 434 9.39 -11.44 22.29
N ASP A 435 10.39 -12.00 21.59
CA ASP A 435 11.43 -11.21 20.87
C ASP A 435 10.81 -10.41 19.71
N PHE A 436 9.84 -11.00 19.00
CA PHE A 436 9.08 -10.25 17.99
C PHE A 436 8.36 -9.04 18.61
N ILE A 437 7.66 -9.24 19.73
CA ILE A 437 6.93 -8.16 20.43
C ILE A 437 7.91 -7.08 20.91
N GLU A 438 9.05 -7.47 21.49
CA GLU A 438 10.06 -6.52 21.99
C GLU A 438 10.59 -5.62 20.85
N ARG A 439 11.01 -6.22 19.73
CA ARG A 439 11.50 -5.47 18.57
C ARG A 439 10.42 -4.60 17.95
N HIS A 440 9.18 -5.10 17.94
CA HIS A 440 8.03 -4.38 17.43
C HIS A 440 7.71 -3.12 18.26
N GLU A 441 7.69 -3.26 19.60
CA GLU A 441 7.47 -2.14 20.52
C GLU A 441 8.65 -1.16 20.48
N SER A 442 9.88 -1.64 20.39
CA SER A 442 11.07 -0.81 20.20
C SER A 442 10.99 0.04 18.93
N PHE A 443 10.50 -0.54 17.83
CA PHE A 443 10.22 0.23 16.61
C PHE A 443 9.17 1.31 16.87
N PHE A 444 8.08 0.99 17.56
CA PHE A 444 7.00 1.93 17.88
C PHE A 444 7.47 3.09 18.77
N ASP A 445 8.29 2.80 19.77
CA ASP A 445 8.92 3.80 20.62
C ASP A 445 9.82 4.73 19.80
N ARG A 446 10.62 4.17 18.89
CA ARG A 446 11.48 4.94 18.00
C ARG A 446 10.70 5.90 17.09
N VAL A 447 9.54 5.48 16.58
CA VAL A 447 8.73 6.28 15.63
C VAL A 447 7.63 7.10 16.30
N GLY A 448 7.52 7.07 17.63
CA GLY A 448 6.47 7.78 18.37
C GLY A 448 5.05 7.28 18.06
N ALA A 449 4.90 5.98 17.76
CA ALA A 449 3.62 5.37 17.45
C ALA A 449 2.73 5.26 18.71
N LYS A 450 1.41 5.16 18.50
CA LYS A 450 0.51 4.73 19.59
C LYS A 450 0.77 3.25 19.87
N LYS A 451 1.25 2.91 21.08
CA LYS A 451 1.53 1.53 21.52
C LYS A 451 0.33 0.60 21.35
N PHE A 452 0.60 -0.68 21.16
CA PHE A 452 -0.43 -1.71 21.10
C PHE A 452 -1.25 -1.75 22.40
N LYS A 453 -2.57 -1.87 22.26
CA LYS A 453 -3.46 -2.23 23.38
C LYS A 453 -3.41 -3.75 23.57
N VAL A 454 -2.94 -4.18 24.75
CA VAL A 454 -2.74 -5.54 25.28
C VAL A 454 -3.55 -6.65 24.57
N LEU A 455 -2.85 -7.66 24.06
CA LEU A 455 -3.39 -8.89 23.45
C LEU A 455 -3.49 -10.03 24.48
N ASN A 456 -4.32 -11.05 24.23
CA ASN A 456 -4.29 -12.31 25.00
C ASN A 456 -3.38 -13.38 24.40
N ASP A 457 -3.11 -14.44 25.16
CA ASP A 457 -2.28 -15.60 24.83
C ASP A 457 -2.72 -16.41 23.59
N LYS A 458 -3.75 -15.95 22.86
CA LYS A 458 -4.24 -16.53 21.60
C LYS A 458 -4.24 -15.51 20.45
N GLY A 459 -3.56 -14.38 20.62
CA GLY A 459 -3.46 -13.31 19.61
C GLY A 459 -4.80 -12.61 19.30
N LYS A 460 -5.84 -12.79 20.14
CA LYS A 460 -7.11 -12.09 19.99
C LYS A 460 -7.09 -10.80 20.81
N LYS A 461 -7.59 -9.73 20.21
CA LYS A 461 -7.85 -8.43 20.85
C LYS A 461 -8.69 -8.64 22.10
N LEU A 462 -8.14 -8.29 23.27
CA LEU A 462 -8.92 -8.22 24.50
C LEU A 462 -9.77 -6.95 24.47
N SER A 463 -11.07 -7.09 24.64
CA SER A 463 -11.95 -5.96 24.93
C SER A 463 -11.53 -5.30 26.24
N THR A 464 -11.87 -4.02 26.42
CA THR A 464 -11.57 -3.27 27.66
C THR A 464 -12.06 -3.98 28.93
N HIS A 465 -13.15 -4.74 28.83
CA HIS A 465 -13.71 -5.55 29.92
C HIS A 465 -12.85 -6.79 30.18
N GLU A 466 -12.35 -7.46 29.14
CA GLU A 466 -11.48 -8.63 29.30
C GLU A 466 -10.10 -8.27 29.86
N ILE A 467 -9.59 -7.05 29.57
CA ILE A 467 -8.38 -6.53 30.24
C ILE A 467 -8.64 -6.31 31.74
N THR A 468 -9.79 -5.71 32.09
CA THR A 468 -10.19 -5.54 33.51
C THR A 468 -10.34 -6.90 34.20
N LEU A 469 -10.95 -7.87 33.52
CA LEU A 469 -11.12 -9.23 34.00
C LEU A 469 -9.78 -9.93 34.26
N LYS A 470 -8.79 -9.72 33.39
CA LYS A 470 -7.44 -10.29 33.55
C LYS A 470 -6.79 -9.79 34.84
N PHE A 471 -6.76 -8.47 35.07
CA PHE A 471 -6.18 -7.92 36.29
C PHE A 471 -6.89 -8.37 37.57
N ILE A 472 -8.22 -8.51 37.52
CA ILE A 472 -9.00 -9.03 38.66
C ILE A 472 -8.66 -10.50 38.94
N LYS A 473 -8.47 -11.31 37.90
CA LYS A 473 -8.03 -12.72 38.05
C LYS A 473 -6.60 -12.84 38.58
N GLU A 474 -5.74 -11.89 38.25
CA GLU A 474 -4.38 -11.76 38.79
C GLU A 474 -4.35 -11.21 40.23
N LYS A 475 -5.50 -10.87 40.80
CA LYS A 475 -5.65 -10.30 42.15
C LYS A 475 -4.90 -8.98 42.37
N LYS A 476 -4.75 -8.16 41.33
CA LYS A 476 -4.19 -6.80 41.47
C LYS A 476 -5.10 -5.90 42.29
N SER A 477 -4.52 -5.00 43.09
CA SER A 477 -5.28 -4.01 43.85
C SER A 477 -6.04 -3.05 42.91
N LEU A 478 -7.02 -2.34 43.47
CA LEU A 478 -7.80 -1.39 42.70
C LEU A 478 -6.94 -0.22 42.20
N GLU A 479 -5.99 0.23 43.01
CA GLU A 479 -5.01 1.27 42.68
C GLU A 479 -4.10 0.82 41.53
N GLU A 480 -3.56 -0.41 41.61
CA GLU A 480 -2.75 -0.99 40.53
C GLU A 480 -3.52 -1.07 39.21
N ILE A 481 -4.81 -1.45 39.26
CA ILE A 481 -5.67 -1.51 38.07
C ILE A 481 -5.92 -0.11 37.48
N ILE A 482 -6.07 0.91 38.32
CA ILE A 482 -6.30 2.29 37.88
C ILE A 482 -5.04 2.84 37.21
N ASP A 483 -3.89 2.64 37.85
CA ASP A 483 -2.60 3.17 37.40
C ASP A 483 -2.14 2.49 36.11
N GLU A 484 -2.14 1.16 36.06
CA GLU A 484 -1.68 0.42 34.86
C GLU A 484 -2.59 0.58 33.66
N ARG A 485 -3.87 0.90 33.89
CA ARG A 485 -4.83 1.10 32.79
C ARG A 485 -4.98 2.55 32.39
N GLU A 486 -4.42 3.49 33.16
CA GLU A 486 -4.63 4.93 32.99
C GLU A 486 -6.13 5.30 32.89
N LEU A 487 -6.98 4.64 33.69
CA LEU A 487 -8.44 4.82 33.68
C LEU A 487 -8.95 5.29 35.04
N LYS A 488 -9.92 6.19 35.04
CA LYS A 488 -10.61 6.61 36.27
C LYS A 488 -11.35 5.46 36.96
N LEU A 489 -11.43 5.51 38.30
CA LEU A 489 -12.17 4.57 39.14
C LEU A 489 -13.57 4.29 38.60
N ALA A 490 -14.34 5.33 38.26
CA ALA A 490 -15.70 5.19 37.73
C ALA A 490 -15.80 4.28 36.48
N THR A 491 -14.77 4.31 35.61
CA THR A 491 -14.69 3.47 34.41
C THR A 491 -14.39 2.03 34.77
N ILE A 492 -13.47 1.79 35.71
CA ILE A 492 -13.15 0.44 36.23
C ILE A 492 -14.38 -0.17 36.89
N VAL A 493 -15.07 0.58 37.75
CA VAL A 493 -16.33 0.16 38.39
C VAL A 493 -17.38 -0.21 37.35
N SER A 494 -17.55 0.60 36.29
CA SER A 494 -18.48 0.28 35.21
C SER A 494 -18.12 -1.00 34.45
N HIS A 495 -16.83 -1.32 34.31
CA HIS A 495 -16.44 -2.60 33.71
C HIS A 495 -16.75 -3.77 34.62
N ILE A 496 -16.51 -3.63 35.94
CA ILE A 496 -16.82 -4.67 36.93
C ILE A 496 -18.33 -4.96 36.96
N GLU A 497 -19.18 -3.93 36.94
CA GLU A 497 -20.64 -4.09 36.84
C GLU A 497 -21.03 -4.95 35.64
N LYS A 498 -20.51 -4.60 34.46
CA LYS A 498 -20.81 -5.34 33.23
C LYS A 498 -20.27 -6.77 33.25
N LEU A 499 -19.12 -7.01 33.88
CA LEU A 499 -18.56 -8.36 34.05
C LEU A 499 -19.38 -9.22 35.02
N LEU A 500 -19.96 -8.62 36.06
CA LEU A 500 -20.93 -9.28 36.95
C LEU A 500 -22.25 -9.57 36.22
N GLU A 501 -22.78 -8.62 35.44
CA GLU A 501 -24.00 -8.80 34.64
C GLU A 501 -23.89 -9.91 33.61
N THR A 502 -22.72 -10.02 32.97
CA THR A 502 -22.44 -11.06 31.97
C THR A 502 -22.06 -12.41 32.59
N GLY A 503 -21.94 -12.48 33.92
CA GLY A 503 -21.57 -13.70 34.65
C GLY A 503 -20.10 -14.11 34.53
N LEU A 504 -19.24 -13.23 34.00
CA LEU A 504 -17.79 -13.47 33.88
C LEU A 504 -17.03 -13.22 35.19
N LEU A 505 -17.64 -12.48 36.13
CA LEU A 505 -17.23 -12.36 37.52
C LEU A 505 -18.40 -12.72 38.44
N THR A 506 -18.06 -13.15 39.64
CA THR A 506 -18.98 -13.28 40.78
C THR A 506 -18.60 -12.27 41.86
N LYS A 507 -19.52 -11.98 42.79
CA LYS A 507 -19.22 -11.12 43.95
C LYS A 507 -18.05 -11.64 44.80
N LYS A 508 -17.77 -12.96 44.78
CA LYS A 508 -16.62 -13.54 45.49
C LYS A 508 -15.29 -13.13 44.85
N ASP A 509 -15.26 -12.98 43.53
CA ASP A 509 -14.04 -12.69 42.77
C ASP A 509 -13.55 -11.25 43.00
N ILE A 510 -14.45 -10.34 43.35
CA ILE A 510 -14.13 -8.93 43.61
C ILE A 510 -14.01 -8.59 45.10
N LEU A 511 -14.25 -9.54 45.99
CA LEU A 511 -14.32 -9.26 47.44
C LEU A 511 -13.01 -8.67 47.99
N TYR A 512 -11.88 -9.07 47.39
CA TYR A 512 -10.55 -8.61 47.77
C TYR A 512 -10.29 -7.14 47.38
N LEU A 513 -11.09 -6.57 46.47
CA LEU A 513 -11.04 -5.16 46.08
C LEU A 513 -11.74 -4.26 47.10
N LYS A 514 -12.43 -4.83 48.10
CA LYS A 514 -13.11 -4.06 49.14
C LYS A 514 -12.05 -3.40 50.04
N PRO A 515 -12.01 -2.07 50.16
CA PRO A 515 -11.12 -1.41 51.11
C PRO A 515 -11.44 -1.84 52.55
N ASP A 516 -10.40 -2.13 53.33
CA ASP A 516 -10.52 -2.45 54.76
C ASP A 516 -10.24 -1.19 55.61
N THR A 517 -11.06 -0.16 55.40
CA THR A 517 -10.99 1.10 56.15
C THR A 517 -12.30 1.37 56.89
N ASN A 518 -12.22 2.01 58.06
CA ASN A 518 -13.40 2.38 58.84
C ASN A 518 -14.33 3.29 58.03
N GLU A 519 -13.76 4.28 57.33
CA GLU A 519 -14.48 5.23 56.48
C GLU A 519 -15.29 4.52 55.37
N PHE A 520 -14.69 3.53 54.69
CA PHE A 520 -15.38 2.78 53.65
C PHE A 520 -16.48 1.87 54.22
N ASN A 521 -16.22 1.24 55.36
CA ASN A 521 -17.20 0.37 56.01
C ASN A 521 -18.43 1.15 56.50
N GLU A 522 -18.25 2.35 57.05
CA GLU A 522 -19.34 3.26 57.42
C GLU A 522 -20.16 3.64 56.18
N MET A 523 -19.49 4.11 55.12
CA MET A 523 -20.17 4.43 53.85
C MET A 523 -20.96 3.24 53.30
N LEU A 524 -20.38 2.04 53.31
CA LEU A 524 -21.03 0.84 52.79
C LEU A 524 -22.33 0.52 53.56
N GLU A 525 -22.33 0.64 54.88
CA GLU A 525 -23.51 0.43 55.71
C GLU A 525 -24.59 1.50 55.48
N GLU A 526 -24.19 2.76 55.31
CA GLU A 526 -25.11 3.84 54.95
C GLU A 526 -25.77 3.60 53.58
N VAL A 527 -24.98 3.22 52.56
CA VAL A 527 -25.48 2.88 51.22
C VAL A 527 -26.42 1.67 51.28
N LYS A 528 -26.05 0.59 51.99
CA LYS A 528 -26.90 -0.61 52.20
C LYS A 528 -28.22 -0.26 52.88
N SER A 529 -28.21 0.61 53.87
CA SER A 529 -29.40 1.10 54.57
C SER A 529 -30.35 1.81 53.60
N GLN A 530 -29.83 2.70 52.74
CA GLN A 530 -30.64 3.38 51.74
C GLN A 530 -31.18 2.42 50.68
N VAL A 531 -30.37 1.49 50.18
CA VAL A 531 -30.84 0.48 49.21
C VAL A 531 -31.94 -0.39 49.82
N SER A 532 -31.79 -0.80 51.08
CA SER A 532 -32.80 -1.59 51.80
C SER A 532 -34.12 -0.83 51.97
N LYS A 533 -34.06 0.48 52.28
CA LYS A 533 -35.24 1.35 52.33
C LYS A 533 -35.92 1.47 50.97
N MET A 534 -35.15 1.63 49.88
CA MET A 534 -35.68 1.71 48.52
C MET A 534 -36.34 0.40 48.07
N LYS A 535 -35.73 -0.75 48.37
CA LYS A 535 -36.31 -2.08 48.12
C LYS A 535 -37.63 -2.26 48.86
N LYS A 536 -37.71 -1.88 50.14
CA LYS A 536 -38.97 -1.90 50.93
C LYS A 536 -40.06 -1.02 50.33
N GLN A 537 -39.69 0.09 49.68
CA GLN A 537 -40.60 1.00 48.99
C GLN A 537 -40.91 0.60 47.54
N LYS A 538 -40.45 -0.57 47.08
CA LYS A 538 -40.54 -1.02 45.66
C LYS A 538 -39.99 0.02 44.66
N LYS A 539 -39.00 0.82 45.06
CA LYS A 539 -38.34 1.80 44.20
C LYS A 539 -37.15 1.17 43.49
N GLU A 540 -36.97 1.54 42.23
CA GLU A 540 -35.79 1.19 41.44
C GLU A 540 -34.52 1.79 42.07
N ILE A 541 -33.46 1.01 42.17
CA ILE A 541 -32.19 1.42 42.79
C ILE A 541 -31.47 2.34 41.78
N LYS A 542 -31.53 3.65 42.02
CA LYS A 542 -30.84 4.66 41.22
C LYS A 542 -29.86 5.44 42.08
N LEU A 543 -28.76 5.88 41.48
CA LEU A 543 -27.70 6.62 42.16
C LEU A 543 -28.19 7.98 42.72
N SER A 544 -28.95 8.77 41.94
CA SER A 544 -29.37 10.12 42.37
C SER A 544 -30.25 10.14 43.64
N PRO A 545 -31.22 9.22 43.81
CA PRO A 545 -31.95 9.09 45.08
C PRO A 545 -31.06 8.73 46.27
N ILE A 546 -30.09 7.83 46.10
CA ILE A 546 -29.16 7.43 47.18
C ILE A 546 -28.27 8.61 47.56
N PHE A 547 -27.68 9.30 46.58
CA PHE A 547 -26.86 10.50 46.78
C PHE A 547 -27.62 11.59 47.55
N LYS A 548 -28.88 11.86 47.16
CA LYS A 548 -29.74 12.82 47.89
C LYS A 548 -30.04 12.37 49.32
N ALA A 549 -30.29 11.08 49.54
CA ALA A 549 -30.61 10.54 50.86
C ALA A 549 -29.41 10.52 51.81
N LEU A 550 -28.19 10.49 51.27
CA LEU A 550 -26.92 10.58 52.00
C LEU A 550 -26.41 12.03 52.12
N GLY A 551 -27.23 13.04 51.78
CA GLY A 551 -26.88 14.45 51.96
C GLY A 551 -25.70 14.94 51.13
N GLY A 552 -25.28 14.20 50.11
CA GLY A 552 -24.10 14.54 49.29
C GLY A 552 -22.75 14.36 49.99
N VAL A 553 -22.70 13.62 51.10
CA VAL A 553 -21.47 13.34 51.86
C VAL A 553 -20.46 12.54 51.02
N TYR A 554 -20.95 11.65 50.14
CA TYR A 554 -20.14 10.81 49.26
C TYR A 554 -20.37 11.16 47.80
N THR A 555 -19.35 11.01 46.96
CA THR A 555 -19.49 11.27 45.52
C THR A 555 -20.34 10.18 44.85
N PHE A 556 -20.82 10.47 43.63
CA PHE A 556 -21.48 9.45 42.81
C PHE A 556 -20.60 8.24 42.52
N GLU A 557 -19.28 8.44 42.44
CA GLU A 557 -18.30 7.38 42.17
C GLU A 557 -18.16 6.47 43.39
N ASP A 558 -18.08 7.05 44.59
CA ASP A 558 -17.98 6.33 45.86
C ASP A 558 -19.22 5.45 46.11
N ILE A 559 -20.41 6.02 45.90
CA ILE A 559 -21.69 5.30 46.03
C ILE A 559 -21.76 4.15 45.01
N LYS A 560 -21.34 4.41 43.77
CA LYS A 560 -21.35 3.40 42.71
C LYS A 560 -20.39 2.25 43.02
N PHE A 561 -19.23 2.55 43.58
CA PHE A 561 -18.28 1.54 44.02
C PHE A 561 -18.81 0.73 45.21
N ALA A 562 -19.40 1.38 46.22
CA ALA A 562 -20.01 0.71 47.37
C ALA A 562 -21.12 -0.28 46.96
N LEU A 563 -21.89 0.04 45.91
CA LEU A 563 -22.96 -0.83 45.41
C LEU A 563 -22.47 -2.17 44.86
N LEU A 564 -21.19 -2.30 44.47
CA LEU A 564 -20.62 -3.59 44.06
C LEU A 564 -20.63 -4.62 45.20
N PHE A 565 -20.56 -4.14 46.45
CA PHE A 565 -20.45 -4.94 47.67
C PHE A 565 -21.76 -5.01 48.50
N ASN A 566 -22.85 -4.45 47.97
CA ASN A 566 -24.17 -4.42 48.61
C ASN A 566 -24.96 -5.72 48.42
#